data_AF-A0A939A7P8-F1
#
_entry.id   AF-A0A939A7P8-F1
#
_cell.length_a   1.000
_cell.length_b   1.000
_cell.length_c   1.000
_cell.angle_alpha   90.00
_cell.angle_beta   90.00
_cell.angle_gamma   90.00
#
_symmetry.space_group_name_H-M   'P 1'
#
loop_
_entity.id
_entity.type
_entity.pdbx_description
1 polymer ?
#
loop_
_entity_poly.entity_id
_entity_poly.type
_entity_poly.pdbx_seq_one_letter_code
_entity_poly.pdbx_strand_id
1 'polypeptide(L)'
;MVVLWKYAPLYFYDIRRNLTQEVSNLFINGLKIFVLFIPLFLRLDITWAILFWTILLWGYVPSRERQFVVVFLIILVYLPFFLRTSSAFLNSPGSTIIVELNEANHENWDKGTEEKLKTWSLSRSDDPHVLFTLGLIEKRQGRYSQAEDFYKKAIDRDPNFSEAHSNLGNVQLAQKQIPLAIASYQKAVELNPHKGSYHFNLYRAYSQETFLSGKSDKAFQRSRQLDPELIQYYSSIDSPNMNRLVIDETLAPQMLWARFLDQYIGREGLMFRLFKAWFEGIPSALPIIAPILFLAYLVGMSRYSRAKRFLTRCPMCGSATHRFYLSDTETVRQEFVCSNCYRLFVQKEKLHPKITEKKSLQAHTFQQQDHFIGKYVSYFLIGFGQIWRGDTLKGLLLLFLFFIFILRFVFWGGILPETGLRSPFSWWGLFVWGGLFILFYFFYYRQVRRLNPEFEIPTT
;
A
#
# COMPACT_ATOMS: atom_id res chain seq x y z
N MET A 1 5.51 -4.28 20.16
CA MET A 1 6.80 -3.93 20.78
C MET A 1 6.73 -2.69 21.68
N VAL A 2 6.31 -1.51 21.21
CA VAL A 2 6.24 -0.28 22.05
C VAL A 2 5.45 -0.50 23.35
N VAL A 3 4.24 -1.04 23.22
CA VAL A 3 3.36 -1.37 24.34
C VAL A 3 4.05 -2.31 25.34
N LEU A 4 4.71 -3.36 24.83
CA LEU A 4 5.47 -4.30 25.65
C LEU A 4 6.55 -3.58 26.46
N TRP A 5 7.37 -2.76 25.80
CA TRP A 5 8.50 -2.09 26.44
C TRP A 5 8.07 -1.01 27.45
N LYS A 6 7.00 -0.29 27.15
CA LYS A 6 6.44 0.75 28.02
C LYS A 6 5.77 0.15 29.26
N TYR A 7 4.94 -0.89 29.09
CA TYR A 7 4.04 -1.37 30.15
C TYR A 7 4.47 -2.66 30.86
N ALA A 8 5.34 -3.50 30.28
CA ALA A 8 5.79 -4.72 30.96
C ALA A 8 6.46 -4.46 32.32
N PRO A 9 7.26 -3.39 32.52
CA PRO A 9 7.83 -3.10 33.83
C PRO A 9 6.77 -2.78 34.91
N LEU A 10 5.61 -2.23 34.52
CA LEU A 10 4.50 -1.99 35.44
C LEU A 10 3.82 -3.30 35.86
N TYR A 11 3.61 -4.20 34.90
CA TYR A 11 3.07 -5.54 35.17
C TYR A 11 3.94 -6.31 36.16
N PHE A 12 5.26 -6.35 35.93
CA PHE A 12 6.18 -7.05 36.84
C PHE A 12 6.34 -6.37 38.19
N TYR A 13 6.21 -5.05 38.26
CA TYR A 13 6.14 -4.34 39.54
C TYR A 13 4.91 -4.76 40.34
N ASP A 14 3.76 -4.87 39.69
CA ASP A 14 2.49 -5.28 40.32
C ASP A 14 2.55 -6.74 40.82
N ILE A 15 3.12 -7.65 40.03
CA ILE A 15 3.40 -9.03 40.47
C ILE A 15 4.29 -9.04 41.70
N ARG A 16 5.42 -8.32 41.67
CA ARG A 16 6.34 -8.25 42.80
C ARG A 16 5.69 -7.67 44.05
N ARG A 17 4.78 -6.70 43.90
CA ARG A 17 4.06 -6.09 45.01
C ARG A 17 3.08 -7.06 45.66
N ASN A 18 2.46 -7.95 44.88
CA ASN A 18 1.46 -8.91 45.37
C ASN A 18 2.08 -10.24 45.84
N LEU A 19 3.30 -10.56 45.42
CA LEU A 19 4.12 -11.63 46.01
C LEU A 19 4.63 -11.19 47.39
N THR A 20 4.63 -12.10 48.37
CA THR A 20 5.10 -11.83 49.73
C THR A 20 6.56 -11.34 49.75
N GLN A 21 6.94 -10.53 50.75
CA GLN A 21 8.26 -9.90 50.82
C GLN A 21 9.45 -10.88 50.87
N GLU A 22 9.19 -12.17 51.10
CA GLU A 22 10.20 -13.22 51.24
C GLU A 22 10.72 -13.79 49.90
N VAL A 23 10.13 -13.39 48.77
CA VAL A 23 10.55 -13.94 47.46
C VAL A 23 11.86 -13.30 46.98
N SER A 24 12.86 -14.14 46.70
CA SER A 24 14.18 -13.68 46.25
C SER A 24 14.12 -12.90 44.93
N ASN A 25 14.98 -11.87 44.79
CA ASN A 25 15.09 -11.09 43.55
C ASN A 25 15.47 -11.97 42.35
N LEU A 26 16.23 -13.04 42.59
CA LEU A 26 16.62 -14.02 41.57
C LEU A 26 15.39 -14.73 40.99
N PHE A 27 14.48 -15.20 41.85
CA PHE A 27 13.25 -15.85 41.42
C PHE A 27 12.35 -14.89 40.64
N ILE A 28 12.21 -13.63 41.07
CA ILE A 28 11.42 -12.62 40.36
C ILE A 28 12.03 -12.34 38.97
N ASN A 29 13.35 -12.24 38.87
CA ASN A 29 14.01 -12.05 37.57
C ASN A 29 13.86 -13.28 36.67
N GLY A 30 13.92 -14.49 37.23
CA GLY A 30 13.59 -15.73 36.53
C GLY A 30 12.14 -15.74 36.02
N LEU A 31 11.18 -15.34 36.85
CA LEU A 31 9.76 -15.23 36.48
C LEU A 31 9.54 -14.20 35.36
N LYS A 32 10.27 -13.07 35.38
CA LYS A 32 10.21 -12.07 34.30
C LYS A 32 10.62 -12.67 32.97
N ILE A 33 11.76 -13.36 32.94
CA ILE A 33 12.28 -14.03 31.75
C ILE A 33 11.27 -15.08 31.31
N PHE A 34 10.82 -15.94 32.22
CA PHE A 34 9.86 -16.99 31.91
C PHE A 34 8.60 -16.43 31.24
N VAL A 35 7.94 -15.43 31.85
CA VAL A 35 6.74 -14.80 31.28
C VAL A 35 7.03 -14.15 29.93
N LEU A 36 8.19 -13.49 29.76
CA LEU A 36 8.62 -12.90 28.49
C LEU A 36 8.79 -13.92 27.36
N PHE A 37 9.10 -15.17 27.70
CA PHE A 37 9.34 -16.25 26.74
C PHE A 37 8.22 -17.29 26.71
N ILE A 38 7.11 -17.13 27.44
CA ILE A 38 5.95 -18.05 27.38
C ILE A 38 5.51 -18.31 25.93
N PRO A 39 5.32 -17.29 25.07
CA PRO A 39 4.93 -17.55 23.67
C PRO A 39 5.96 -18.40 22.91
N LEU A 40 7.25 -18.23 23.20
CA LEU A 40 8.32 -19.02 22.57
C LEU A 40 8.32 -20.46 23.06
N PHE A 41 8.19 -20.69 24.37
CA PHE A 41 8.13 -22.03 24.96
C PHE A 41 6.91 -22.82 24.49
N LEU A 42 5.78 -22.14 24.32
CA LEU A 42 4.55 -22.71 23.76
C LEU A 42 4.56 -22.82 22.23
N ARG A 43 5.66 -22.44 21.57
CA ARG A 43 5.80 -22.42 20.10
C ARG A 43 4.67 -21.66 19.40
N LEU A 44 4.17 -20.60 20.04
CA LEU A 44 3.18 -19.70 19.46
C LEU A 44 3.82 -18.95 18.29
N ASP A 45 3.09 -18.81 17.20
CA ASP A 45 3.50 -17.93 16.11
C ASP A 45 3.53 -16.46 16.56
N ILE A 46 4.06 -15.59 15.71
CA ILE A 46 4.22 -14.16 16.03
C ILE A 46 2.87 -13.47 16.32
N THR A 47 1.79 -13.94 15.69
CA THR A 47 0.43 -13.40 15.86
C THR A 47 -0.10 -13.74 17.25
N TRP A 48 -0.03 -15.01 17.63
CA TRP A 48 -0.41 -15.49 18.96
C TRP A 48 0.47 -14.91 20.06
N ALA A 49 1.76 -14.69 19.81
CA ALA A 49 2.64 -13.97 20.73
C ALA A 49 2.19 -12.51 20.95
N ILE A 50 1.82 -11.79 19.88
CA ILE A 50 1.30 -10.41 19.98
C ILE A 50 -0.04 -10.38 20.74
N LEU A 51 -0.91 -11.34 20.48
CA LEU A 51 -2.19 -11.48 21.19
C LEU A 51 -1.97 -11.74 22.69
N PHE A 52 -1.08 -12.67 23.04
CA PHE A 52 -0.70 -12.96 24.43
C PHE A 52 -0.28 -11.70 25.17
N TRP A 53 0.66 -10.92 24.61
CA TRP A 53 1.14 -9.68 25.23
C TRP A 53 0.07 -8.61 25.34
N THR A 54 -0.81 -8.52 24.34
CA THR A 54 -1.91 -7.57 24.34
C THR A 54 -2.89 -7.86 25.46
N ILE A 55 -3.25 -9.14 25.64
CA ILE A 55 -4.13 -9.60 26.71
C ILE A 55 -3.49 -9.33 28.08
N LEU A 56 -2.21 -9.70 28.25
CA LEU A 56 -1.49 -9.56 29.51
C LEU A 56 -1.37 -8.10 29.97
N LEU A 57 -1.07 -7.20 29.03
CA LEU A 57 -0.80 -5.79 29.34
C LEU A 57 -2.02 -4.89 29.22
N TRP A 58 -3.17 -5.41 28.76
CA TRP A 58 -4.37 -4.64 28.43
C TRP A 58 -4.77 -3.63 29.52
N GLY A 59 -4.71 -4.06 30.78
CA GLY A 59 -5.06 -3.24 31.95
C GLY A 59 -4.18 -2.01 32.13
N TYR A 60 -2.88 -2.10 31.80
CA TYR A 60 -1.90 -1.02 31.99
C TYR A 60 -1.89 -0.02 30.84
N VAL A 61 -2.38 -0.41 29.65
CA VAL A 61 -2.45 0.45 28.47
C VAL A 61 -3.57 1.49 28.63
N PRO A 62 -3.35 2.79 28.36
CA PRO A 62 -4.38 3.81 28.44
C PRO A 62 -5.41 3.68 27.32
N SER A 63 -6.63 4.18 27.54
CA SER A 63 -7.76 4.01 26.61
C SER A 63 -7.48 4.47 25.17
N ARG A 64 -6.74 5.57 24.99
CA ARG A 64 -6.33 6.07 23.66
C ARG A 64 -5.44 5.07 22.92
N GLU A 65 -4.45 4.49 23.62
CA GLU A 65 -3.56 3.48 23.04
C GLU A 65 -4.27 2.16 22.76
N ARG A 66 -5.25 1.78 23.60
CA ARG A 66 -6.06 0.56 23.38
C ARG A 66 -6.80 0.59 22.05
N GLN A 67 -7.38 1.74 21.67
CA GLN A 67 -8.08 1.87 20.38
C GLN A 67 -7.15 1.52 19.22
N PHE A 68 -5.90 1.99 19.25
CA PHE A 68 -4.92 1.68 18.21
C PHE A 68 -4.48 0.22 18.24
N VAL A 69 -4.29 -0.37 19.42
CA VAL A 69 -3.97 -1.80 19.55
C VAL A 69 -5.07 -2.65 18.93
N VAL A 70 -6.35 -2.30 19.13
CA VAL A 70 -7.48 -3.00 18.49
C VAL A 70 -7.43 -2.88 16.97
N VAL A 71 -7.28 -1.66 16.44
CA VAL A 71 -7.18 -1.44 14.99
C VAL A 71 -6.00 -2.21 14.40
N PHE A 72 -4.85 -2.19 15.06
CA PHE A 72 -3.67 -2.94 14.63
C PHE A 72 -3.88 -4.45 14.66
N LEU A 73 -4.53 -4.98 15.71
CA LEU A 73 -4.87 -6.40 15.79
C LEU A 73 -5.85 -6.81 14.68
N ILE A 74 -6.85 -5.96 14.38
CA ILE A 74 -7.74 -6.16 13.24
C ILE A 74 -6.90 -6.26 11.96
N ILE A 75 -6.06 -5.25 11.67
CA ILE A 75 -5.20 -5.26 10.47
C ILE A 75 -4.33 -6.53 10.44
N LEU A 76 -3.70 -6.92 11.55
CA LEU A 76 -2.80 -8.07 11.62
C LEU A 76 -3.54 -9.40 11.39
N VAL A 77 -4.77 -9.53 11.89
CA VAL A 77 -5.64 -10.68 11.62
C VAL A 77 -6.04 -10.74 10.14
N TYR A 78 -6.32 -9.60 9.52
CA TYR A 78 -6.70 -9.54 8.10
C TYR A 78 -5.51 -9.50 7.13
N LEU A 79 -4.29 -9.22 7.59
CA LEU A 79 -3.11 -9.08 6.72
C LEU A 79 -2.74 -10.39 5.99
N PRO A 80 -2.68 -11.57 6.64
CA PRO A 80 -2.47 -12.85 5.94
C PRO A 80 -3.54 -13.14 4.88
N PHE A 81 -4.77 -12.68 5.09
CA PHE A 81 -5.83 -12.74 4.08
C PHE A 81 -5.49 -11.87 2.87
N PHE A 82 -5.13 -10.60 3.10
CA PHE A 82 -4.70 -9.72 2.01
C PHE A 82 -3.51 -10.32 1.26
N LEU A 83 -2.51 -10.84 1.96
CA LEU A 83 -1.34 -11.45 1.34
C LEU A 83 -1.67 -12.75 0.58
N ARG A 84 -2.49 -13.65 1.13
CA ARG A 84 -2.91 -14.88 0.46
C ARG A 84 -3.77 -14.58 -0.76
N THR A 85 -4.69 -13.63 -0.65
CA THR A 85 -5.53 -13.20 -1.78
C THR A 85 -4.67 -12.55 -2.85
N SER A 86 -3.71 -11.68 -2.48
CA SER A 86 -2.71 -11.11 -3.38
C SER A 86 -1.78 -12.17 -4.00
N SER A 87 -1.46 -13.25 -3.31
CA SER A 87 -0.64 -14.33 -3.86
C SER A 87 -1.44 -15.22 -4.81
N ALA A 88 -2.66 -15.61 -4.45
CA ALA A 88 -3.58 -16.33 -5.34
C ALA A 88 -3.93 -15.48 -6.58
N PHE A 89 -3.96 -14.16 -6.43
CA PHE A 89 -4.08 -13.15 -7.47
C PHE A 89 -2.90 -13.15 -8.45
N LEU A 90 -1.65 -13.19 -7.97
CA LEU A 90 -0.47 -13.27 -8.84
C LEU A 90 -0.38 -14.62 -9.58
N ASN A 91 -0.85 -15.70 -8.97
CA ASN A 91 -0.65 -17.07 -9.44
C ASN A 91 -1.85 -17.67 -10.23
N SER A 92 -2.89 -16.89 -10.56
CA SER A 92 -4.06 -17.39 -11.28
C SER A 92 -3.75 -17.67 -12.77
N PRO A 93 -4.24 -18.76 -13.39
CA PRO A 93 -3.96 -19.09 -14.81
C PRO A 93 -4.36 -18.02 -15.83
N GLY A 94 -5.20 -17.06 -15.45
CA GLY A 94 -5.58 -15.92 -16.28
C GLY A 94 -4.74 -14.67 -16.09
N SER A 95 -3.93 -14.59 -15.02
CA SER A 95 -2.98 -13.49 -14.85
C SER A 95 -1.82 -13.58 -15.84
N THR A 96 -1.47 -14.81 -16.27
CA THR A 96 -0.39 -15.02 -17.26
C THR A 96 -0.72 -14.31 -18.56
N ILE A 97 -1.93 -14.53 -19.12
CA ILE A 97 -2.27 -14.01 -20.44
C ILE A 97 -2.21 -12.49 -20.52
N ILE A 98 -2.52 -11.78 -19.42
CA ILE A 98 -2.47 -10.31 -19.38
C ILE A 98 -1.03 -9.82 -19.50
N VAL A 99 -0.06 -10.54 -18.92
CA VAL A 99 1.36 -10.24 -19.08
C VAL A 99 1.77 -10.44 -20.54
N GLU A 100 1.38 -11.55 -21.16
CA GLU A 100 1.68 -11.82 -22.56
C GLU A 100 1.04 -10.81 -23.52
N LEU A 101 -0.20 -10.36 -23.24
CA LEU A 101 -0.86 -9.28 -23.98
C LEU A 101 -0.09 -7.95 -23.84
N ASN A 102 0.39 -7.64 -22.64
CA ASN A 102 1.16 -6.44 -22.38
C ASN A 102 2.55 -6.48 -23.05
N GLU A 103 3.25 -7.62 -22.99
CA GLU A 103 4.53 -7.81 -23.70
C GLU A 103 4.39 -7.57 -25.20
N ALA A 104 3.31 -8.10 -25.80
CA ALA A 104 3.03 -7.91 -27.22
C ALA A 104 2.74 -6.45 -27.59
N ASN A 105 2.08 -5.68 -26.72
CA ASN A 105 1.88 -4.24 -26.93
C ASN A 105 3.23 -3.50 -27.10
N HIS A 106 4.29 -3.95 -26.40
CA HIS A 106 5.60 -3.28 -26.33
C HIS A 106 6.66 -3.90 -27.23
N GLU A 107 6.29 -4.79 -28.13
CA GLU A 107 7.24 -5.46 -29.02
C GLU A 107 8.26 -6.35 -28.31
N ASN A 108 7.97 -6.71 -27.06
CA ASN A 108 8.82 -7.54 -26.21
C ASN A 108 8.32 -8.98 -26.15
N TRP A 109 7.70 -9.49 -27.23
CA TRP A 109 7.22 -10.87 -27.27
C TRP A 109 8.32 -11.80 -27.82
N ASP A 110 8.41 -13.00 -27.26
CA ASP A 110 9.24 -14.07 -27.79
C ASP A 110 8.37 -15.23 -28.32
N LYS A 111 9.02 -16.31 -28.75
CA LYS A 111 8.29 -17.51 -29.20
C LYS A 111 7.41 -18.11 -28.10
N GLY A 112 7.81 -17.99 -26.83
CA GLY A 112 7.04 -18.46 -25.69
C GLY A 112 5.78 -17.62 -25.46
N THR A 113 5.86 -16.28 -25.56
CA THR A 113 4.69 -15.40 -25.54
C THR A 113 3.70 -15.78 -26.64
N GLU A 114 4.19 -16.00 -27.86
CA GLU A 114 3.35 -16.40 -29.01
C GLU A 114 2.69 -17.77 -28.79
N GLU A 115 3.44 -18.77 -28.30
CA GLU A 115 2.92 -20.10 -28.00
C GLU A 115 1.83 -20.08 -26.92
N LYS A 116 2.03 -19.28 -25.86
CA LYS A 116 1.03 -19.11 -24.80
C LYS A 116 -0.25 -18.44 -25.32
N LEU A 117 -0.12 -17.38 -26.13
CA LEU A 117 -1.27 -16.71 -26.75
C LEU A 117 -2.04 -17.66 -27.69
N LYS A 118 -1.32 -18.47 -28.49
CA LYS A 118 -1.92 -19.49 -29.36
C LYS A 118 -2.62 -20.58 -28.55
N THR A 119 -1.98 -21.09 -27.50
CA THR A 119 -2.56 -22.10 -26.60
C THR A 119 -3.82 -21.57 -25.91
N TRP A 120 -3.79 -20.31 -25.47
CA TRP A 120 -4.97 -19.65 -24.91
C TRP A 120 -6.10 -19.57 -25.94
N SER A 121 -5.79 -19.11 -27.15
CA SER A 121 -6.75 -19.00 -28.26
C SER A 121 -7.38 -20.36 -28.62
N LEU A 122 -6.63 -21.46 -28.54
CA LEU A 122 -7.17 -22.82 -28.73
C LEU A 122 -8.16 -23.21 -27.63
N SER A 123 -7.88 -22.83 -26.37
CA SER A 123 -8.76 -23.13 -25.23
C SER A 123 -10.00 -22.22 -25.16
N ARG A 124 -9.88 -20.98 -25.67
CA ARG A 124 -10.88 -19.91 -25.63
C ARG A 124 -10.87 -19.14 -26.95
N SER A 125 -11.44 -19.78 -27.97
CA SER A 125 -11.48 -19.26 -29.35
C SER A 125 -12.37 -18.02 -29.55
N ASP A 126 -12.95 -17.50 -28.47
CA ASP A 126 -13.88 -16.38 -28.43
C ASP A 126 -13.29 -15.10 -27.82
N ASP A 127 -12.00 -15.10 -27.45
CA ASP A 127 -11.35 -13.98 -26.80
C ASP A 127 -10.87 -12.91 -27.81
N PRO A 128 -11.59 -11.77 -27.97
CA PRO A 128 -11.26 -10.78 -28.99
C PRO A 128 -9.89 -10.13 -28.75
N HIS A 129 -9.48 -9.94 -27.50
CA HIS A 129 -8.21 -9.26 -27.17
C HIS A 129 -7.01 -10.13 -27.55
N VAL A 130 -7.08 -11.44 -27.28
CA VAL A 130 -6.01 -12.38 -27.66
C VAL A 130 -5.94 -12.56 -29.18
N LEU A 131 -7.10 -12.65 -29.85
CA LEU A 131 -7.16 -12.71 -31.31
C LEU A 131 -6.55 -11.44 -31.94
N PHE A 132 -6.89 -10.26 -31.41
CA PHE A 132 -6.31 -9.00 -31.85
C PHE A 132 -4.80 -8.94 -31.64
N THR A 133 -4.30 -9.36 -30.48
CA THR A 133 -2.86 -9.38 -30.20
C THR A 133 -2.11 -10.38 -31.08
N LEU A 134 -2.68 -11.56 -31.35
CA LEU A 134 -2.11 -12.48 -32.34
C LEU A 134 -2.06 -11.83 -33.73
N GLY A 135 -3.12 -11.14 -34.16
CA GLY A 135 -3.13 -10.37 -35.41
C GLY A 135 -2.03 -9.30 -35.48
N LEU A 136 -1.77 -8.61 -34.36
CA LEU A 136 -0.70 -7.62 -34.25
C LEU A 136 0.69 -8.26 -34.40
N ILE A 137 0.92 -9.39 -33.74
CA ILE A 137 2.17 -10.16 -33.84
C ILE A 137 2.37 -10.63 -35.29
N GLU A 138 1.36 -11.24 -35.90
CA GLU A 138 1.42 -11.74 -37.27
C GLU A 138 1.72 -10.63 -38.30
N LYS A 139 1.08 -9.47 -38.13
CA LYS A 139 1.32 -8.30 -38.98
C LYS A 139 2.76 -7.81 -38.86
N ARG A 140 3.28 -7.68 -37.64
CA ARG A 140 4.66 -7.22 -37.40
C ARG A 140 5.70 -8.21 -37.92
N GLN A 141 5.37 -9.50 -37.99
CA GLN A 141 6.17 -10.54 -38.64
C GLN A 141 5.99 -10.58 -40.17
N GLY A 142 5.19 -9.68 -40.75
CA GLY A 142 4.95 -9.56 -42.20
C GLY A 142 3.96 -10.58 -42.77
N ARG A 143 3.32 -11.39 -41.92
CA ARG A 143 2.34 -12.42 -42.32
C ARG A 143 0.94 -11.83 -42.42
N TYR A 144 0.76 -10.94 -43.38
CA TYR A 144 -0.46 -10.14 -43.55
C TYR A 144 -1.75 -10.97 -43.68
N SER A 145 -1.75 -12.08 -44.42
CA SER A 145 -2.94 -12.92 -44.57
C SER A 145 -3.38 -13.57 -43.25
N GLN A 146 -2.42 -13.94 -42.39
CA GLN A 146 -2.71 -14.51 -41.07
C GLN A 146 -3.22 -13.43 -40.11
N ALA A 147 -2.60 -12.25 -40.17
CA ALA A 147 -3.06 -11.09 -39.42
C ALA A 147 -4.51 -10.69 -39.76
N GLU A 148 -4.85 -10.69 -41.06
CA GLU A 148 -6.19 -10.39 -41.55
C GLU A 148 -7.24 -11.35 -40.97
N ASP A 149 -6.96 -12.65 -40.97
CA ASP A 149 -7.84 -13.67 -40.39
C ASP A 149 -8.05 -13.46 -38.88
N PHE A 150 -6.98 -13.19 -38.13
CA PHE A 150 -7.09 -12.91 -36.70
C PHE A 150 -7.87 -11.63 -36.39
N TYR A 151 -7.68 -10.55 -37.14
CA TYR A 151 -8.45 -9.32 -36.94
C TYR A 151 -9.93 -9.51 -37.29
N LYS A 152 -10.25 -10.23 -38.37
CA LYS A 152 -11.65 -10.58 -38.69
C LYS A 152 -12.29 -11.38 -37.56
N LYS A 153 -11.60 -12.40 -37.04
CA LYS A 153 -12.08 -13.16 -35.89
C LYS A 153 -12.28 -12.30 -34.64
N ALA A 154 -11.37 -11.36 -34.37
CA ALA A 154 -11.53 -10.43 -33.24
C ALA A 154 -12.78 -9.55 -33.40
N ILE A 155 -13.02 -9.03 -34.61
CA ILE A 155 -14.20 -8.23 -34.96
C ILE A 155 -15.49 -9.06 -34.90
N ASP A 156 -15.46 -10.33 -35.32
CA ASP A 156 -16.62 -11.22 -35.23
C ASP A 156 -17.04 -11.47 -33.77
N ARG A 157 -16.07 -11.45 -32.84
CA ARG A 157 -16.34 -11.58 -31.39
C ARG A 157 -16.75 -10.27 -30.75
N ASP A 158 -16.12 -9.16 -31.13
CA ASP A 158 -16.49 -7.82 -30.70
C ASP A 158 -16.58 -6.86 -31.90
N PRO A 159 -17.78 -6.68 -32.46
CA PRO A 159 -17.99 -5.79 -33.62
C PRO A 159 -17.64 -4.33 -33.35
N ASN A 160 -17.59 -3.92 -32.07
CA ASN A 160 -17.28 -2.56 -31.64
C ASN A 160 -15.79 -2.36 -31.34
N PHE A 161 -14.95 -3.36 -31.61
CA PHE A 161 -13.52 -3.29 -31.33
C PHE A 161 -12.79 -2.39 -32.33
N SER A 162 -12.79 -1.09 -32.07
CA SER A 162 -12.30 -0.06 -32.99
C SER A 162 -10.82 -0.25 -33.40
N GLU A 163 -9.99 -0.72 -32.49
CA GLU A 163 -8.57 -0.99 -32.71
C GLU A 163 -8.38 -2.13 -33.72
N ALA A 164 -9.21 -3.17 -33.65
CA ALA A 164 -9.19 -4.28 -34.60
C ALA A 164 -9.60 -3.84 -36.01
N HIS A 165 -10.61 -2.98 -36.14
CA HIS A 165 -10.99 -2.37 -37.42
C HIS A 165 -9.85 -1.52 -38.02
N SER A 166 -9.19 -0.69 -37.21
CA SER A 166 -8.04 0.12 -37.66
C SER A 166 -6.88 -0.78 -38.12
N ASN A 167 -6.51 -1.79 -37.33
CA ASN A 167 -5.41 -2.67 -37.69
C ASN A 167 -5.73 -3.62 -38.85
N LEU A 168 -6.99 -4.01 -39.06
CA LEU A 168 -7.43 -4.68 -40.27
C LEU A 168 -7.21 -3.78 -41.50
N GLY A 169 -7.58 -2.50 -41.41
CA GLY A 169 -7.32 -1.51 -42.44
C GLY A 169 -5.82 -1.38 -42.76
N ASN A 170 -4.97 -1.41 -41.74
CA ASN A 170 -3.50 -1.39 -41.92
C ASN A 170 -3.00 -2.59 -42.75
N VAL A 171 -3.50 -3.78 -42.46
CA VAL A 171 -3.14 -5.01 -43.19
C VAL A 171 -3.64 -4.97 -44.64
N GLN A 172 -4.89 -4.55 -44.85
CA GLN A 172 -5.49 -4.41 -46.17
C GLN A 172 -4.75 -3.38 -47.04
N LEU A 173 -4.32 -2.27 -46.43
CA LEU A 173 -3.54 -1.25 -47.13
C LEU A 173 -2.16 -1.79 -47.54
N ALA A 174 -1.49 -2.56 -46.66
CA ALA A 174 -0.23 -3.22 -46.98
C ALA A 174 -0.38 -4.26 -48.11
N GLN A 175 -1.54 -4.91 -48.22
CA GLN A 175 -1.90 -5.82 -49.32
C GLN A 175 -2.43 -5.09 -50.57
N LYS A 176 -2.43 -3.73 -50.60
CA LYS A 176 -2.95 -2.89 -51.69
C LYS A 176 -4.47 -3.00 -51.93
N GLN A 177 -5.22 -3.50 -50.97
CA GLN A 177 -6.69 -3.57 -51.00
C GLN A 177 -7.30 -2.25 -50.51
N ILE A 178 -7.04 -1.16 -51.24
CA ILE A 178 -7.31 0.21 -50.80
C ILE A 178 -8.80 0.46 -50.45
N PRO A 179 -9.79 0.02 -51.25
CA PRO A 179 -11.21 0.26 -50.91
C PRO A 179 -11.64 -0.42 -49.60
N LEU A 180 -11.12 -1.63 -49.34
CA LEU A 180 -11.39 -2.35 -48.10
C LEU A 180 -10.73 -1.68 -46.90
N ALA A 181 -9.49 -1.21 -47.06
CA ALA A 181 -8.79 -0.47 -46.02
C ALA A 181 -9.56 0.79 -45.61
N ILE A 182 -10.05 1.57 -46.60
CA ILE A 182 -10.88 2.76 -46.35
C ILE A 182 -12.13 2.41 -45.55
N ALA A 183 -12.84 1.34 -45.91
CA ALA A 183 -14.04 0.91 -45.20
C ALA A 183 -13.73 0.52 -43.74
N SER A 184 -12.66 -0.24 -43.51
CA SER A 184 -12.22 -0.63 -42.16
C SER A 184 -11.84 0.57 -41.30
N TYR A 185 -11.09 1.54 -41.85
CA TYR A 185 -10.76 2.77 -41.13
C TYR A 185 -11.97 3.65 -40.86
N GLN A 186 -12.91 3.76 -41.81
CA GLN A 186 -14.16 4.48 -41.59
C GLN A 186 -14.95 3.85 -40.44
N LYS A 187 -14.96 2.52 -40.32
CA LYS A 187 -15.61 1.84 -39.21
C LYS A 187 -14.92 2.13 -37.87
N ALA A 188 -13.60 2.14 -37.83
CA ALA A 188 -12.84 2.54 -36.63
C ALA A 188 -13.15 3.99 -36.20
N VAL A 189 -13.25 4.91 -37.17
CA VAL A 189 -13.61 6.33 -36.93
C VAL A 189 -15.06 6.46 -36.44
N GLU A 190 -15.99 5.67 -36.97
CA GLU A 190 -17.38 5.64 -36.51
C GLU A 190 -17.48 5.21 -35.04
N LEU A 191 -16.75 4.16 -34.66
CA LEU A 191 -16.73 3.61 -33.31
C LEU A 191 -16.02 4.53 -32.31
N ASN A 192 -14.95 5.21 -32.72
CA ASN A 192 -14.24 6.17 -31.89
C ASN A 192 -13.73 7.38 -32.70
N PRO A 193 -14.55 8.44 -32.82
CA PRO A 193 -14.25 9.59 -33.69
C PRO A 193 -13.15 10.52 -33.14
N HIS A 194 -12.73 10.32 -31.88
CA HIS A 194 -11.76 11.17 -31.20
C HIS A 194 -10.33 10.61 -31.22
N LYS A 195 -10.12 9.44 -31.84
CA LYS A 195 -8.79 8.85 -31.96
C LYS A 195 -8.05 9.41 -33.17
N GLY A 196 -7.00 10.20 -32.94
CA GLY A 196 -6.22 10.86 -34.01
C GLY A 196 -5.58 9.89 -35.00
N SER A 197 -5.09 8.74 -34.53
CA SER A 197 -4.47 7.71 -35.36
C SER A 197 -5.40 7.13 -36.43
N TYR A 198 -6.70 7.01 -36.16
CA TYR A 198 -7.66 6.46 -37.14
C TYR A 198 -7.85 7.39 -38.33
N HIS A 199 -7.98 8.69 -38.06
CA HIS A 199 -8.06 9.71 -39.10
C HIS A 199 -6.77 9.81 -39.91
N PHE A 200 -5.61 9.59 -39.27
CA PHE A 200 -4.33 9.57 -39.97
C PHE A 200 -4.19 8.36 -40.89
N ASN A 201 -4.54 7.17 -40.41
CA ASN A 201 -4.53 5.96 -41.23
C ASN A 201 -5.53 6.07 -42.41
N LEU A 202 -6.70 6.67 -42.17
CA LEU A 202 -7.67 6.98 -43.22
C LEU A 202 -7.11 7.98 -44.24
N TYR A 203 -6.39 9.02 -43.80
CA TYR A 203 -5.65 9.93 -44.68
C TYR A 203 -4.63 9.18 -45.56
N ARG A 204 -3.85 8.26 -44.98
CA ARG A 204 -2.91 7.43 -45.73
C ARG A 204 -3.63 6.60 -46.79
N ALA A 205 -4.76 6.00 -46.45
CA ALA A 205 -5.57 5.23 -47.39
C ALA A 205 -6.14 6.08 -48.54
N TYR A 206 -6.73 7.24 -48.23
CA TYR A 206 -7.23 8.16 -49.27
C TYR A 206 -6.13 8.68 -50.19
N SER A 207 -4.94 8.94 -49.65
CA SER A 207 -3.79 9.37 -50.44
C SER A 207 -3.32 8.30 -51.43
N GLN A 208 -3.53 7.02 -51.12
CA GLN A 208 -3.25 5.90 -52.04
C GLN A 208 -4.36 5.70 -53.07
N GLU A 209 -5.63 5.95 -52.71
CA GLU A 209 -6.76 5.87 -53.65
C GLU A 209 -6.70 6.99 -54.69
N THR A 210 -6.55 8.25 -54.24
CA THR A 210 -6.47 9.41 -55.13
C THR A 210 -5.74 10.56 -54.42
N PHE A 211 -4.57 10.92 -54.95
CA PHE A 211 -3.67 11.93 -54.38
C PHE A 211 -4.34 13.32 -54.16
N LEU A 212 -5.37 13.66 -54.94
CA LEU A 212 -6.06 14.96 -54.91
C LEU A 212 -7.52 14.86 -54.43
N SER A 213 -7.78 14.10 -53.35
CA SER A 213 -9.12 14.06 -52.76
C SER A 213 -9.26 15.04 -51.60
N GLY A 214 -10.30 15.89 -51.63
CA GLY A 214 -10.65 16.74 -50.49
C GLY A 214 -11.00 15.96 -49.21
N LYS A 215 -11.17 14.63 -49.31
CA LYS A 215 -11.33 13.71 -48.16
C LYS A 215 -10.00 13.47 -47.44
N SER A 216 -8.89 13.36 -48.19
CA SER A 216 -7.54 13.17 -47.65
C SER A 216 -7.13 14.34 -46.75
N ASP A 217 -7.29 15.58 -47.25
CA ASP A 217 -6.97 16.80 -46.49
C ASP A 217 -7.79 16.92 -45.21
N LYS A 218 -9.09 16.63 -45.28
CA LYS A 218 -9.99 16.66 -44.11
C LYS A 218 -9.56 15.64 -43.05
N ALA A 219 -9.24 14.41 -43.45
CA ALA A 219 -8.80 13.37 -42.54
C ALA A 219 -7.46 13.74 -41.87
N PHE A 220 -6.51 14.28 -42.63
CA PHE A 220 -5.22 14.74 -42.09
C PHE A 220 -5.35 15.93 -41.14
N GLN A 221 -6.19 16.91 -41.48
CA GLN A 221 -6.46 18.04 -40.59
C GLN A 221 -7.09 17.57 -39.28
N ARG A 222 -8.04 16.63 -39.35
CA ARG A 222 -8.70 16.07 -38.17
C ARG A 222 -7.74 15.27 -37.30
N SER A 223 -6.88 14.44 -37.88
CA SER A 223 -5.88 13.68 -37.12
C SER A 223 -4.92 14.60 -36.36
N ARG A 224 -4.43 15.66 -37.02
CA ARG A 224 -3.54 16.65 -36.42
C ARG A 224 -4.21 17.47 -35.32
N GLN A 225 -5.51 17.73 -35.40
CA GLN A 225 -6.25 18.40 -34.31
C GLN A 225 -6.38 17.52 -33.06
N LEU A 226 -6.51 16.21 -33.25
CA LEU A 226 -6.72 15.25 -32.16
C LEU A 226 -5.40 14.85 -31.49
N ASP A 227 -4.32 14.69 -32.26
CA ASP A 227 -3.01 14.30 -31.73
C ASP A 227 -1.84 14.93 -32.52
N PRO A 228 -1.52 16.21 -32.28
CA PRO A 228 -0.52 16.93 -33.06
C PRO A 228 0.88 16.29 -33.05
N GLU A 229 1.32 15.82 -31.88
CA GLU A 229 2.67 15.27 -31.68
C GLU A 229 2.85 13.92 -32.37
N LEU A 230 1.89 13.00 -32.19
CA LEU A 230 1.91 11.70 -32.86
C LEU A 230 1.90 11.86 -34.38
N ILE A 231 1.05 12.74 -34.90
CA ILE A 231 0.93 12.96 -36.34
C ILE A 231 2.19 13.62 -36.90
N GLN A 232 2.82 14.55 -36.16
CA GLN A 232 4.09 15.13 -36.57
C GLN A 232 5.18 14.06 -36.70
N TYR A 233 5.29 13.14 -35.74
CA TYR A 233 6.23 12.03 -35.80
C TYR A 233 5.98 11.14 -37.03
N TYR A 234 4.77 10.62 -37.20
CA TYR A 234 4.45 9.72 -38.31
C TYR A 234 4.44 10.39 -39.69
N SER A 235 4.29 11.71 -39.75
CA SER A 235 4.44 12.48 -41.01
C SER A 235 5.90 12.67 -41.41
N SER A 236 6.83 12.61 -40.45
CA SER A 236 8.28 12.71 -40.70
C SER A 236 8.93 11.41 -41.16
N ILE A 237 8.24 10.27 -40.98
CA ILE A 237 8.72 8.97 -41.42
C ILE A 237 8.65 8.90 -42.95
N ASP A 238 9.81 8.75 -43.57
CA ASP A 238 9.93 8.39 -44.98
C ASP A 238 10.35 6.92 -45.09
N SER A 239 9.52 6.11 -45.75
CA SER A 239 9.79 4.70 -45.95
C SER A 239 9.06 4.16 -47.18
N PRO A 240 9.72 3.31 -48.00
CA PRO A 240 9.03 2.62 -49.09
C PRO A 240 8.05 1.53 -48.59
N ASN A 241 8.12 1.17 -47.30
CA ASN A 241 7.24 0.16 -46.71
C ASN A 241 6.01 0.83 -46.09
N MET A 242 4.83 0.61 -46.71
CA MET A 242 3.56 1.15 -46.24
C MET A 242 3.24 0.78 -44.79
N ASN A 243 3.68 -0.39 -44.32
CA ASN A 243 3.48 -0.83 -42.95
C ASN A 243 4.17 0.07 -41.91
N ARG A 244 5.21 0.84 -42.31
CA ARG A 244 5.88 1.82 -41.44
C ARG A 244 5.22 3.21 -41.48
N LEU A 245 4.32 3.45 -42.42
CA LEU A 245 3.67 4.76 -42.63
C LEU A 245 2.31 4.87 -41.96
N VAL A 246 1.77 3.74 -41.48
CA VAL A 246 0.52 3.63 -40.74
C VAL A 246 0.79 3.44 -39.25
N ILE A 247 -0.20 3.81 -38.43
CA ILE A 247 -0.12 3.72 -36.98
C ILE A 247 -0.80 2.43 -36.53
N ASP A 248 -0.06 1.62 -35.78
CA ASP A 248 -0.56 0.38 -35.19
C ASP A 248 -1.26 0.67 -33.87
N GLU A 249 -2.45 0.10 -33.71
CA GLU A 249 -3.12 0.11 -32.41
C GLU A 249 -2.68 -1.08 -31.56
N THR A 250 -2.70 -0.86 -30.25
CA THR A 250 -2.41 -1.85 -29.21
C THR A 250 -3.57 -1.88 -28.22
N LEU A 251 -3.61 -2.91 -27.36
CA LEU A 251 -4.62 -2.95 -26.30
C LEU A 251 -4.37 -1.80 -25.33
N ALA A 252 -5.37 -0.94 -25.13
CA ALA A 252 -5.24 0.18 -24.21
C ALA A 252 -5.02 -0.34 -22.77
N PRO A 253 -4.19 0.34 -21.94
CA PRO A 253 -3.98 -0.06 -20.55
C PRO A 253 -5.29 -0.21 -19.78
N GLN A 254 -6.28 0.64 -20.07
CA GLN A 254 -7.61 0.56 -19.47
C GLN A 254 -8.33 -0.75 -19.80
N MET A 255 -8.18 -1.29 -21.01
CA MET A 255 -8.77 -2.58 -21.40
C MET A 255 -8.07 -3.74 -20.68
N LEU A 256 -6.73 -3.68 -20.56
CA LEU A 256 -5.97 -4.67 -19.79
C LEU A 256 -6.36 -4.63 -18.30
N TRP A 257 -6.51 -3.44 -17.71
CA TRP A 257 -6.99 -3.26 -16.35
C TRP A 257 -8.45 -3.69 -16.16
N ALA A 258 -9.34 -3.38 -17.11
CA ALA A 258 -10.73 -3.82 -17.06
C ALA A 258 -10.82 -5.36 -17.12
N ARG A 259 -10.07 -5.98 -18.03
CA ARG A 259 -9.95 -7.44 -18.13
C ARG A 259 -9.41 -8.06 -16.84
N PHE A 260 -8.35 -7.44 -16.30
CA PHE A 260 -7.76 -7.84 -15.03
C PHE A 260 -8.77 -7.81 -13.88
N LEU A 261 -9.53 -6.71 -13.77
CA LEU A 261 -10.53 -6.52 -12.73
C LEU A 261 -11.74 -7.45 -12.91
N ASP A 262 -12.23 -7.66 -14.14
CA ASP A 262 -13.37 -8.53 -14.42
C ASP A 262 -13.05 -10.00 -14.07
N GLN A 263 -11.87 -10.48 -14.47
CA GLN A 263 -11.41 -11.83 -14.14
C GLN A 263 -11.21 -12.02 -12.62
N TYR A 264 -10.75 -10.97 -11.92
CA TYR A 264 -10.42 -11.02 -10.51
C TYR A 264 -11.59 -10.76 -9.56
N ILE A 265 -12.50 -9.85 -9.89
CA ILE A 265 -13.67 -9.53 -9.06
C ILE A 265 -14.80 -10.52 -9.38
N GLY A 266 -14.92 -10.95 -10.64
CA GLY A 266 -15.88 -11.93 -11.12
C GLY A 266 -17.35 -11.54 -10.89
N ARG A 267 -18.27 -12.34 -11.43
CA ARG A 267 -19.72 -12.21 -11.19
C ARG A 267 -20.16 -12.48 -9.75
N GLU A 268 -19.35 -13.21 -8.99
CA GLU A 268 -19.67 -13.56 -7.58
C GLU A 268 -19.47 -12.38 -6.62
N GLY A 269 -18.81 -11.30 -7.07
CA GLY A 269 -18.56 -10.11 -6.26
C GLY A 269 -17.43 -10.30 -5.25
N LEU A 270 -16.67 -9.22 -5.02
CA LEU A 270 -15.54 -9.18 -4.08
C LEU A 270 -15.93 -9.81 -2.73
N MET A 271 -17.09 -9.44 -2.20
CA MET A 271 -17.59 -9.88 -0.89
C MET A 271 -17.77 -11.40 -0.75
N PHE A 272 -18.19 -12.11 -1.81
CA PHE A 272 -18.40 -13.56 -1.76
C PHE A 272 -17.07 -14.33 -1.80
N ARG A 273 -16.10 -13.86 -2.59
CA ARG A 273 -14.74 -14.42 -2.57
C ARG A 273 -14.01 -14.11 -1.27
N LEU A 274 -14.17 -12.89 -0.74
CA LEU A 274 -13.71 -12.51 0.61
C LEU A 274 -14.25 -13.50 1.66
N PHE A 275 -15.53 -13.87 1.55
CA PHE A 275 -16.16 -14.86 2.43
C PHE A 275 -15.54 -16.25 2.24
N LYS A 276 -15.58 -16.81 1.02
CA LYS A 276 -15.13 -18.19 0.73
C LYS A 276 -13.67 -18.45 1.13
N ALA A 277 -12.76 -17.52 0.82
CA ALA A 277 -11.33 -17.65 1.15
C ALA A 277 -11.03 -17.60 2.66
N TRP A 278 -11.94 -17.05 3.48
CA TRP A 278 -11.80 -16.99 4.95
C TRP A 278 -12.18 -18.30 5.64
N PHE A 279 -13.06 -19.10 5.01
CA PHE A 279 -13.65 -20.31 5.62
C PHE A 279 -13.23 -21.62 4.93
N GLU A 280 -12.35 -21.56 3.93
CA GLU A 280 -11.73 -22.77 3.36
C GLU A 280 -10.90 -23.49 4.43
N GLY A 281 -11.44 -24.61 4.94
CA GLY A 281 -10.78 -25.51 5.91
C GLY A 281 -11.20 -25.34 7.38
N ILE A 282 -12.05 -24.36 7.71
CA ILE A 282 -12.64 -24.26 9.06
C ILE A 282 -14.05 -24.85 9.02
N PRO A 283 -14.41 -25.81 9.90
CA PRO A 283 -15.78 -26.30 9.99
C PRO A 283 -16.75 -25.11 10.14
N SER A 284 -17.79 -25.07 9.31
CA SER A 284 -18.72 -23.94 9.14
C SER A 284 -19.45 -23.48 10.43
N ALA A 285 -19.31 -24.21 11.54
CA ALA A 285 -20.00 -23.96 12.79
C ALA A 285 -19.36 -22.89 13.72
N LEU A 286 -18.07 -22.54 13.57
CA LEU A 286 -17.33 -21.76 14.58
C LEU A 286 -16.56 -20.48 14.14
N PRO A 287 -16.50 -20.06 12.88
CA PRO A 287 -15.47 -19.11 12.48
C PRO A 287 -15.83 -17.64 12.83
N ILE A 288 -17.10 -17.33 13.05
CA ILE A 288 -17.55 -16.01 13.54
C ILE A 288 -17.41 -15.91 15.07
N ILE A 289 -17.44 -17.06 15.76
CA ILE A 289 -17.47 -17.11 17.22
C ILE A 289 -16.12 -16.69 17.82
N ALA A 290 -14.98 -17.14 17.29
CA ALA A 290 -13.67 -16.80 17.85
C ALA A 290 -13.36 -15.27 17.79
N PRO A 291 -13.55 -14.56 16.66
CA PRO A 291 -13.40 -13.11 16.60
C PRO A 291 -14.38 -12.38 17.52
N ILE A 292 -15.64 -12.82 17.58
CA ILE A 292 -16.66 -12.22 18.46
C ILE A 292 -16.29 -12.42 19.93
N LEU A 293 -15.90 -13.63 20.34
CA LEU A 293 -15.47 -13.93 21.70
C LEU A 293 -14.22 -13.14 22.08
N PHE A 294 -13.28 -12.98 21.14
CA PHE A 294 -12.08 -12.17 21.35
C PHE A 294 -12.43 -10.68 21.51
N LEU A 295 -13.31 -10.14 20.66
CA LEU A 295 -13.77 -8.75 20.78
C LEU A 295 -14.55 -8.55 22.09
N ALA A 296 -15.42 -9.50 22.45
CA ALA A 296 -16.16 -9.50 23.70
C ALA A 296 -15.24 -9.57 24.91
N TYR A 297 -14.16 -10.37 24.85
CA TYR A 297 -13.11 -10.41 25.86
C TYR A 297 -12.40 -9.05 26.00
N LEU A 298 -12.00 -8.42 24.89
CA LEU A 298 -11.36 -7.09 24.92
C LEU A 298 -12.29 -6.01 25.50
N VAL A 299 -13.58 -6.04 25.15
CA VAL A 299 -14.60 -5.14 25.69
C VAL A 299 -14.82 -5.40 27.19
N GLY A 300 -14.94 -6.67 27.59
CA GLY A 300 -15.06 -7.09 28.99
C GLY A 300 -13.86 -6.65 29.82
N MET A 301 -12.64 -6.90 29.34
CA MET A 301 -11.41 -6.45 29.98
C MET A 301 -11.25 -4.93 29.97
N SER A 302 -11.79 -4.22 28.98
CA SER A 302 -11.84 -2.75 28.98
C SER A 302 -12.80 -2.21 30.06
N ARG A 303 -13.88 -2.92 30.38
CA ARG A 303 -14.74 -2.59 31.53
C ARG A 303 -14.06 -2.93 32.86
N TYR A 304 -13.48 -4.12 32.98
CA TYR A 304 -12.75 -4.55 34.19
C TYR A 304 -11.58 -3.62 34.52
N SER A 305 -10.83 -3.17 33.51
CA SER A 305 -9.73 -2.22 33.69
C SER A 305 -10.14 -0.78 33.97
N ARG A 306 -11.41 -0.42 33.76
CA ARG A 306 -11.97 0.83 34.29
C ARG A 306 -12.33 0.69 35.77
N ALA A 307 -12.81 -0.48 36.19
CA ALA A 307 -13.14 -0.76 37.58
C ALA A 307 -11.89 -0.91 38.46
N LYS A 308 -10.86 -1.60 37.99
CA LYS A 308 -9.59 -1.78 38.71
C LYS A 308 -8.61 -0.65 38.36
N ARG A 309 -8.12 0.07 39.37
CA ARG A 309 -7.08 1.11 39.19
C ARG A 309 -5.71 0.48 38.92
N PHE A 310 -5.41 0.18 37.67
CA PHE A 310 -4.08 -0.29 37.26
C PHE A 310 -2.98 0.75 37.53
N LEU A 311 -1.75 0.27 37.72
CA LEU A 311 -0.58 1.12 37.90
C LEU A 311 -0.21 1.81 36.59
N THR A 312 0.30 3.03 36.71
CA THR A 312 0.84 3.86 35.63
C THR A 312 2.25 4.32 35.98
N ARG A 313 3.06 4.73 35.00
CA ARG A 313 4.36 5.36 35.30
C ARG A 313 4.14 6.83 35.60
N CYS A 314 4.73 7.30 36.69
CA CYS A 314 4.88 8.72 36.94
C CYS A 314 5.68 9.36 35.80
N PRO A 315 5.16 10.41 35.13
CA PRO A 315 5.84 11.02 33.99
C PRO A 315 7.13 11.75 34.43
N MET A 316 7.24 12.09 35.71
CA MET A 316 8.38 12.78 36.32
C MET A 316 9.55 11.88 36.71
N CYS A 317 9.29 10.79 37.43
CA CYS A 317 10.35 9.95 38.00
C CYS A 317 10.29 8.49 37.56
N GLY A 318 9.35 8.13 36.68
CA GLY A 318 9.17 6.78 36.16
C GLY A 318 8.60 5.76 37.15
N SER A 319 8.44 6.13 38.44
CA SER A 319 7.94 5.20 39.45
C SER A 319 6.51 4.73 39.16
N ALA A 320 6.23 3.46 39.49
CA ALA A 320 4.89 2.89 39.37
C ALA A 320 3.96 3.52 40.42
N THR A 321 2.85 4.11 39.97
CA THR A 321 1.91 4.83 40.83
C THR A 321 0.48 4.73 40.29
N HIS A 322 -0.50 4.90 41.16
CA HIS A 322 -1.88 5.12 40.73
C HIS A 322 -2.04 6.59 40.30
N ARG A 323 -2.96 6.88 39.37
CA ARG A 323 -3.22 8.27 38.95
C ARG A 323 -3.68 9.10 40.15
N PHE A 324 -2.81 10.00 40.60
CA PHE A 324 -3.13 11.09 41.51
C PHE A 324 -3.18 12.37 40.68
N TYR A 325 -4.33 13.03 40.67
CA TYR A 325 -4.54 14.27 39.94
C TYR A 325 -4.15 15.46 40.84
N LEU A 326 -3.35 16.38 40.30
CA LEU A 326 -3.21 17.73 40.86
C LEU A 326 -4.55 18.47 40.64
N SER A 327 -5.11 19.10 41.68
CA SER A 327 -6.38 19.84 41.57
C SER A 327 -6.20 21.23 40.97
N ASP A 328 -7.13 21.56 40.06
CA ASP A 328 -7.59 22.87 39.56
C ASP A 328 -6.58 24.01 39.37
N THR A 329 -6.00 24.05 38.17
CA THR A 329 -5.94 25.31 37.41
C THR A 329 -6.56 25.07 36.02
N GLU A 330 -7.59 25.86 35.68
CA GLU A 330 -8.56 25.64 34.59
C GLU A 330 -7.98 25.60 33.16
N THR A 331 -6.67 25.72 32.96
CA THR A 331 -6.11 25.96 31.61
C THR A 331 -4.95 25.06 31.21
N VAL A 332 -4.48 24.15 32.05
CA VAL A 332 -3.34 23.28 31.73
C VAL A 332 -3.71 21.81 31.94
N ARG A 333 -3.21 20.92 31.06
CA ARG A 333 -3.40 19.46 31.11
C ARG A 333 -3.46 18.98 32.57
N GLN A 334 -4.49 18.22 32.93
CA GLN A 334 -4.52 17.50 34.22
C GLN A 334 -3.31 16.56 34.31
N GLU A 335 -2.23 17.03 34.92
CA GLU A 335 -0.98 16.31 35.07
C GLU A 335 -1.07 15.39 36.28
N PHE A 336 -0.82 14.10 36.04
CA PHE A 336 -0.79 13.10 37.11
C PHE A 336 0.65 12.83 37.50
N VAL A 337 0.96 12.91 38.79
CA VAL A 337 2.32 12.70 39.31
C VAL A 337 2.23 11.81 40.54
N CYS A 338 3.26 11.00 40.82
CA CYS A 338 3.23 10.15 42.02
C CYS A 338 3.25 11.01 43.30
N SER A 339 2.70 10.48 44.39
CA SER A 339 2.63 11.18 45.69
C SER A 339 4.00 11.71 46.17
N ASN A 340 5.09 10.99 45.90
CA ASN A 340 6.44 11.42 46.24
C ASN A 340 6.87 12.66 45.44
N CYS A 341 6.62 12.66 44.13
CA CYS A 341 6.89 13.82 43.29
C CYS A 341 5.97 14.99 43.61
N TYR A 342 4.69 14.74 43.90
CA TYR A 342 3.79 15.78 44.39
C TYR A 342 4.35 16.48 45.64
N ARG A 343 4.81 15.71 46.63
CA ARG A 343 5.44 16.26 47.85
C ARG A 343 6.72 17.05 47.55
N LEU A 344 7.55 16.59 46.60
CA LEU A 344 8.77 17.28 46.18
C LEU A 344 8.51 18.65 45.57
N PHE A 345 7.42 18.80 44.79
CA PHE A 345 7.15 20.02 44.03
C PHE A 345 6.18 20.97 44.75
N VAL A 346 5.18 20.44 45.45
CA VAL A 346 4.14 21.25 46.13
C VAL A 346 4.44 21.47 47.61
N GLN A 347 5.12 20.53 48.28
CA GLN A 347 5.42 20.60 49.72
C GLN A 347 6.93 20.62 50.00
N LYS A 348 7.71 21.24 49.10
CA LYS A 348 9.18 21.25 49.14
C LYS A 348 9.74 21.71 50.50
N GLU A 349 9.07 22.67 51.13
CA GLU A 349 9.43 23.26 52.43
C GLU A 349 9.32 22.29 53.62
N LYS A 350 8.55 21.19 53.49
CA LYS A 350 8.30 20.23 54.56
C LYS A 350 9.23 19.02 54.54
N LEU A 351 10.15 18.93 53.58
CA LEU A 351 11.07 17.78 53.44
C LEU A 351 12.50 18.11 53.85
N HIS A 352 13.15 17.16 54.51
CA HIS A 352 14.56 17.24 54.84
C HIS A 352 15.43 17.38 53.56
N PRO A 353 16.40 18.33 53.51
CA PRO A 353 17.17 18.66 52.30
C PRO A 353 17.80 17.45 51.59
N LYS A 354 18.44 16.53 52.35
CA LYS A 354 19.04 15.30 51.82
C LYS A 354 18.05 14.39 51.06
N ILE A 355 16.79 14.32 51.49
CA ILE A 355 15.77 13.49 50.83
C ILE A 355 15.31 14.17 49.54
N THR A 356 15.15 15.48 49.58
CA THR A 356 14.79 16.32 48.43
C THR A 356 15.83 16.20 47.32
N GLU A 357 17.12 16.31 47.67
CA GLU A 357 18.25 16.19 46.73
C GLU A 357 18.34 14.79 46.09
N LYS A 358 18.28 13.72 46.90
CA LYS A 358 18.34 12.35 46.36
C LYS A 358 17.20 12.07 45.38
N LYS A 359 16.00 12.58 45.66
CA LYS A 359 14.82 12.36 44.83
C LYS A 359 14.77 13.26 43.60
N SER A 360 15.26 14.50 43.68
CA SER A 360 15.41 15.36 42.51
C SER A 360 16.43 14.77 41.53
N LEU A 361 17.56 14.27 42.04
CA LEU A 361 18.55 13.57 41.19
C LEU A 361 17.95 12.36 40.49
N GLN A 362 17.18 11.54 41.21
CA GLN A 362 16.48 10.38 40.63
C GLN A 362 15.51 10.79 39.52
N ALA A 363 14.73 11.86 39.72
CA ALA A 363 13.83 12.38 38.71
C ALA A 363 14.60 12.92 37.50
N HIS A 364 15.71 13.65 37.73
CA HIS A 364 16.55 14.20 36.68
C HIS A 364 17.16 13.10 35.80
N THR A 365 17.74 12.06 36.39
CA THR A 365 18.32 10.94 35.65
C THR A 365 17.26 10.24 34.79
N PHE A 366 16.06 10.04 35.34
CA PHE A 366 14.95 9.45 34.60
C PHE A 366 14.52 10.33 33.42
N GLN A 367 14.34 11.64 33.64
CA GLN A 367 13.98 12.59 32.58
C GLN A 367 15.00 12.61 31.45
N GLN A 368 16.30 12.60 31.78
CA GLN A 368 17.35 12.56 30.77
C GLN A 368 17.32 11.27 29.96
N GLN A 369 17.14 10.12 30.61
CA GLN A 369 17.07 8.83 29.92
C GLN A 369 15.83 8.71 29.04
N ASP A 370 14.65 9.11 29.53
CA ASP A 370 13.40 9.07 28.77
C ASP A 370 13.46 10.03 27.57
N HIS A 371 13.98 11.24 27.78
CA HIS A 371 14.22 12.20 26.73
C HIS A 371 15.21 11.68 25.68
N PHE A 372 16.32 11.07 26.12
CA PHE A 372 17.30 10.45 25.22
C PHE A 372 16.65 9.37 24.35
N ILE A 373 15.95 8.40 24.96
CA ILE A 373 15.30 7.31 24.22
C ILE A 373 14.29 7.88 23.21
N GLY A 374 13.41 8.78 23.64
CA GLY A 374 12.41 9.41 22.78
C GLY A 374 13.04 10.16 21.60
N LYS A 375 14.12 10.90 21.84
CA LYS A 375 14.82 11.71 20.82
C LYS A 375 15.55 10.85 19.80
N TYR A 376 16.39 9.91 20.26
CA TYR A 376 17.21 9.11 19.35
C TYR A 376 16.39 8.11 18.54
N VAL A 377 15.39 7.46 19.13
CA VAL A 377 14.53 6.56 18.38
C VAL A 377 13.69 7.31 17.34
N SER A 378 13.31 8.57 17.60
CA SER A 378 12.61 9.40 16.61
C SER A 378 13.43 9.62 15.34
N TYR A 379 14.77 9.68 15.41
CA TYR A 379 15.60 9.84 14.21
C TYR A 379 15.58 8.62 13.30
N PHE A 380 15.48 7.41 13.86
CA PHE A 380 15.45 6.17 13.08
C PHE A 380 14.04 5.79 12.62
N LEU A 381 13.03 6.04 13.46
CA LEU A 381 11.63 5.70 13.22
C LEU A 381 10.77 6.95 13.43
N ILE A 382 10.55 7.69 12.35
CA ILE A 382 9.76 8.92 12.38
C ILE A 382 8.37 8.63 12.94
N GLY A 383 7.93 9.44 13.90
CA GLY A 383 6.67 9.27 14.61
C GLY A 383 6.77 8.46 15.90
N PHE A 384 7.80 7.64 16.07
CA PHE A 384 7.92 6.75 17.24
C PHE A 384 8.05 7.52 18.56
N GLY A 385 8.84 8.60 18.63
CA GLY A 385 8.97 9.36 19.88
C GLY A 385 7.71 10.14 20.27
N GLN A 386 6.80 10.44 19.34
CA GLN A 386 5.48 10.96 19.67
C GLN A 386 4.61 9.86 20.31
N ILE A 387 4.68 8.62 19.80
CA ILE A 387 4.00 7.48 20.43
C ILE A 387 4.56 7.23 21.84
N TRP A 388 5.90 7.30 22.00
CA TRP A 388 6.57 7.13 23.30
C TRP A 388 6.01 8.09 24.37
N ARG A 389 5.92 9.38 24.02
CA ARG A 389 5.43 10.47 24.88
C ARG A 389 3.90 10.53 25.04
N GLY A 390 3.15 9.64 24.40
CA GLY A 390 1.69 9.55 24.53
C GLY A 390 0.88 10.33 23.49
N ASP A 391 1.52 11.09 22.59
CA ASP A 391 0.91 11.72 21.41
C ASP A 391 0.73 10.69 20.28
N THR A 392 0.02 9.61 20.59
CA THR A 392 -0.10 8.38 19.79
C THR A 392 -0.64 8.60 18.38
N LEU A 393 -1.67 9.43 18.21
CA LEU A 393 -2.25 9.71 16.89
C LEU A 393 -1.28 10.45 15.97
N LYS A 394 -0.61 11.50 16.48
CA LYS A 394 0.41 12.25 15.73
C LYS A 394 1.57 11.32 15.34
N GLY A 395 2.01 10.50 16.28
CA GLY A 395 3.10 9.55 16.05
C GLY A 395 2.76 8.49 15.01
N LEU A 396 1.55 7.93 15.02
CA LEU A 396 1.11 6.96 14.02
C LEU A 396 0.97 7.58 12.63
N LEU A 397 0.46 8.80 12.52
CA LEU A 397 0.36 9.50 11.24
C LEU A 397 1.75 9.75 10.62
N LEU A 398 2.70 10.18 11.44
CA LEU A 398 4.08 10.36 11.04
C LEU A 398 4.75 9.05 10.62
N LEU A 399 4.50 7.97 11.37
CA LEU A 399 4.99 6.64 11.05
C LEU A 399 4.40 6.10 9.74
N PHE A 400 3.11 6.34 9.51
CA PHE A 400 2.43 5.95 8.28
C PHE A 400 3.01 6.69 7.06
N LEU A 401 3.19 8.01 7.15
CA LEU A 401 3.83 8.79 6.09
C LEU A 401 5.26 8.31 5.81
N PHE A 402 6.02 8.01 6.86
CA PHE A 402 7.37 7.45 6.73
C PHE A 402 7.37 6.13 5.94
N PHE A 403 6.46 5.20 6.24
CA PHE A 403 6.37 3.94 5.49
C PHE A 403 5.85 4.12 4.07
N ILE A 404 5.00 5.12 3.79
CA ILE A 404 4.62 5.45 2.40
C ILE A 404 5.85 5.82 1.58
N PHE A 405 6.73 6.67 2.11
CA PHE A 405 7.97 7.03 1.41
C PHE A 405 8.87 5.81 1.17
N ILE A 406 9.03 4.93 2.18
CA ILE A 406 9.80 3.69 2.03
C ILE A 406 9.18 2.79 0.95
N LEU A 407 7.86 2.54 1.02
CA LEU A 407 7.17 1.68 0.07
C LEU A 407 7.25 2.25 -1.34
N ARG A 408 7.09 3.56 -1.52
CA ARG A 408 7.23 4.21 -2.83
C ARG A 408 8.65 4.07 -3.38
N PHE A 409 9.67 4.15 -2.52
CA PHE A 409 11.06 3.96 -2.90
C PHE A 409 11.37 2.50 -3.27
N VAL A 410 10.89 1.53 -2.49
CA VAL A 410 11.09 0.10 -2.73
C VAL A 410 10.32 -0.40 -3.97
N PHE A 411 9.09 0.08 -4.17
CA PHE A 411 8.20 -0.31 -5.28
C PHE A 411 8.11 0.76 -6.37
N TRP A 412 9.21 1.47 -6.62
CA TRP A 412 9.27 2.59 -7.56
C TRP A 412 8.83 2.22 -8.99
N GLY A 413 9.03 0.97 -9.41
CA GLY A 413 8.64 0.44 -10.73
C GLY A 413 7.20 -0.04 -10.83
N GLY A 414 6.35 0.18 -9.81
CA GLY A 414 5.04 -0.46 -9.74
C GLY A 414 5.14 -1.98 -9.58
N ILE A 415 4.00 -2.66 -9.49
CA ILE A 415 3.93 -4.14 -9.56
C ILE A 415 3.88 -4.59 -11.03
N LEU A 416 3.47 -3.70 -11.93
CA LEU A 416 3.42 -3.91 -13.37
C LEU A 416 4.16 -2.73 -14.05
N PRO A 417 5.04 -2.98 -15.02
CA PRO A 417 5.75 -1.91 -15.70
C PRO A 417 4.77 -0.99 -16.44
N GLU A 418 4.83 0.32 -16.16
CA GLU A 418 4.12 1.36 -16.91
C GLU A 418 4.78 1.54 -18.27
N THR A 419 4.05 1.31 -19.36
CA THR A 419 4.61 1.50 -20.70
C THR A 419 3.57 2.04 -21.69
N GLY A 420 3.84 3.24 -22.18
CA GLY A 420 3.18 3.87 -23.33
C GLY A 420 3.85 5.22 -23.58
N LEU A 421 4.63 5.32 -24.66
CA LEU A 421 5.58 6.40 -25.00
C LEU A 421 6.54 6.73 -23.86
N ARG A 422 7.80 6.26 -23.95
CA ARG A 422 8.93 6.59 -23.05
C ARG A 422 8.58 7.70 -22.04
N SER A 423 8.00 7.34 -20.90
CA SER A 423 8.40 8.03 -19.70
C SER A 423 9.77 7.43 -19.42
N PRO A 424 10.89 8.10 -19.73
CA PRO A 424 12.15 7.64 -19.20
C PRO A 424 11.94 7.49 -17.70
N PHE A 425 12.62 6.54 -17.06
CA PHE A 425 12.86 6.56 -15.62
C PHE A 425 12.77 8.01 -15.12
N SER A 426 11.64 8.36 -14.51
CA SER A 426 11.33 9.76 -14.31
C SER A 426 12.20 10.18 -13.15
N TRP A 427 13.42 10.60 -13.48
CA TRP A 427 14.32 11.28 -12.58
C TRP A 427 13.55 12.35 -11.83
N TRP A 428 12.62 13.02 -12.52
CA TRP A 428 11.65 13.95 -11.94
C TRP A 428 10.84 13.36 -10.79
N GLY A 429 10.25 12.16 -10.95
CA GLY A 429 9.60 11.48 -9.85
C GLY A 429 10.55 11.27 -8.68
N LEU A 430 11.75 10.72 -8.92
CA LEU A 430 12.72 10.42 -7.84
C LEU A 430 13.20 11.68 -7.13
N PHE A 431 13.45 12.75 -7.88
CA PHE A 431 13.80 14.05 -7.34
C PHE A 431 12.65 14.67 -6.55
N VAL A 432 11.41 14.53 -7.02
CA VAL A 432 10.22 15.04 -6.31
C VAL A 432 9.97 14.25 -5.04
N TRP A 433 9.85 12.92 -5.09
CA TRP A 433 9.55 12.11 -3.91
C TRP A 433 10.73 12.01 -2.95
N GLY A 434 11.95 11.91 -3.47
CA GLY A 434 13.18 11.99 -2.68
C GLY A 434 13.36 13.37 -2.04
N GLY A 435 13.08 14.44 -2.78
CA GLY A 435 13.07 15.81 -2.27
C GLY A 435 12.01 16.03 -1.19
N LEU A 436 10.77 15.56 -1.42
CA LEU A 436 9.70 15.59 -0.43
C LEU A 436 10.07 14.80 0.83
N PHE A 437 10.71 13.63 0.69
CA PHE A 437 11.18 12.86 1.83
C PHE A 437 12.29 13.59 2.60
N ILE A 438 13.26 14.18 1.92
CA ILE A 438 14.33 14.96 2.56
C ILE A 438 13.76 16.17 3.28
N LEU A 439 12.82 16.91 2.67
CA LEU A 439 12.16 18.04 3.31
C LEU A 439 11.36 17.58 4.53
N PHE A 440 10.56 16.53 4.40
CA PHE A 440 9.81 15.93 5.50
C PHE A 440 10.74 15.52 6.65
N TYR A 441 11.83 14.81 6.34
CA TYR A 441 12.84 14.39 7.30
C TYR A 441 13.52 15.60 7.96
N PHE A 442 13.87 16.63 7.19
CA PHE A 442 14.52 17.84 7.69
C PHE A 442 13.63 18.62 8.67
N PHE A 443 12.37 18.86 8.32
CA PHE A 443 11.41 19.53 9.20
C PHE A 443 11.20 18.72 10.49
N TYR A 444 11.06 17.41 10.36
CA TYR A 444 10.93 16.51 11.50
C TYR A 444 12.20 16.51 12.38
N TYR A 445 13.38 16.43 11.78
CA TYR A 445 14.67 16.48 12.47
C TYR A 445 14.84 17.79 13.24
N ARG A 446 14.50 18.93 12.64
CA ARG A 446 14.52 20.24 13.30
C ARG A 446 13.55 20.30 14.48
N GLN A 447 12.37 19.69 14.34
CA GLN A 447 11.41 19.57 15.42
C GLN A 447 11.97 18.72 16.57
N VAL A 448 12.56 17.56 16.27
CA VAL A 448 13.14 16.64 17.27
C VAL A 448 14.35 17.26 17.97
N ARG A 449 15.20 18.02 17.26
CA ARG A 449 16.37 18.70 17.85
C ARG A 449 15.98 19.74 18.91
N ARG A 450 14.81 20.39 18.73
CA ARG A 450 14.25 21.41 19.62
C ARG A 450 13.43 20.84 20.78
N LEU A 451 13.32 19.52 20.89
CA LEU A 451 12.65 18.91 22.03
C LEU A 451 13.51 19.09 23.28
N ASN A 452 12.87 19.55 24.35
CA ASN A 452 13.40 19.56 25.71
C ASN A 452 12.75 18.42 26.53
N PRO A 453 13.32 18.07 27.69
CA PRO A 453 12.64 17.25 28.69
C PRO A 453 11.28 17.85 29.03
N GLU A 454 10.27 17.00 29.28
CA GLU A 454 8.91 17.46 29.55
C GLU A 454 8.81 18.17 30.92
N PHE A 455 9.69 17.80 31.85
CA PHE A 455 9.84 18.45 33.15
C PHE A 455 11.26 18.99 33.32
N GLU A 456 11.42 20.31 33.22
CA GLU A 456 12.64 20.99 33.62
C GLU A 456 12.66 21.12 35.14
N ILE A 457 13.64 20.47 35.78
CA ILE A 457 13.85 20.60 37.22
C ILE A 457 14.54 21.95 37.43
N PRO A 458 14.01 22.87 38.25
CA PRO A 458 14.64 24.16 38.49
C PRO A 458 16.04 23.93 39.05
N THR A 459 17.05 24.34 38.29
CA THR A 459 18.43 24.43 38.76
C THR A 459 18.48 25.56 39.79
N THR A 460 18.66 25.21 41.06
CA THR A 460 18.97 26.16 42.13
C THR A 460 20.37 26.71 41.98
#